data_AF-A0A2V6AVN2-F1
#
_entry.id   AF-A0A2V6AVN2-F1
#
_cell.length_a   1.000
_cell.length_b   1.000
_cell.length_c   1.000
_cell.angle_alpha   90.00
_cell.angle_beta   90.00
_cell.angle_gamma   90.00
#
_symmetry.space_group_name_H-M   'P 1'
#
loop_
_entity.id
_entity.type
_entity.pdbx_description
1 polymer ?
#
loop_
_entity_poly.entity_id
_entity_poly.type
_entity_poly.pdbx_seq_one_letter_code
_entity_poly.pdbx_strand_id
1 'polypeptide(L)'
;MDSELEKLVESGKLTTKAAEQLERLRPGSFCLHKSWGFGQVAEWNLLLNQIVIDFKTKARHPMQLAYAAENLTPIPAGHFLARKVKEPDAIKALLKSDPAAVVRNVLEGFDGKATLAQISEVLVGDLFTEAEWKRWWTSAKKAMKSSGYFSVPAKKSEPIALRAEPVSRADELLTFFNQTRQSKEQAAALDQIIKFHHEFNDPKTQLQPIVERIENTAAQNQKLHSPLTFELVLARDELLQRAPDLKITRPELTLERLISEEESRLPEILPKLPSAKERRVLQALPRALGDAWTRRAWQMMASNNPRLVPQIPKIFAENGKIDELRMLLERAVREHSASSEMMVWLCRERANWPELITPEILPAILSAIERDQHNEASRSSRLRDLLLDDRELIGDIFRNSEVGAARDIMRRLLLTPVFDNLTKRSLMARVIKLYPELESMATGGQPEERTETLIVSWSSLHKRREEYEETVNKKIPENSKEIGVARSYGDLRENFEFKAAKQMQAVLMRRKSELEQMLHRARGTDFSNADTSQVSIGTIATLRDVESAQEEPYTILGAWDGDPERNIISYQTAIGQALLGKKRGERVTLNTDHGSATYEVIAIEPAPVDVAPAPVEDQGVALGAG
;
A
#
# COMPACT_ATOMS: atom_id res chain seq x y z
N MET A 1 1.70 12.74 72.86
CA MET A 1 0.71 13.00 71.81
C MET A 1 -0.01 14.29 72.19
N ASP A 2 -0.79 14.95 71.33
CA ASP A 2 -1.56 16.12 71.74
C ASP A 2 -2.49 15.76 72.90
N SER A 3 -2.48 16.56 73.97
CA SER A 3 -3.20 16.25 75.22
C SER A 3 -4.73 16.14 75.05
N GLU A 4 -5.30 16.77 74.03
CA GLU A 4 -6.73 16.67 73.74
C GLU A 4 -7.07 15.41 72.91
N LEU A 5 -6.16 14.96 72.04
CA LEU A 5 -6.29 13.68 71.35
C LEU A 5 -6.11 12.51 72.32
N GLU A 6 -5.22 12.63 73.32
CA GLU A 6 -5.06 11.66 74.41
C GLU A 6 -6.38 11.44 75.17
N LYS A 7 -7.08 12.51 75.54
CA LYS A 7 -8.40 12.43 76.18
C LYS A 7 -9.46 11.74 75.30
N LEU A 8 -9.40 11.94 73.99
CA LEU A 8 -10.32 11.28 73.06
C LEU A 8 -10.03 9.78 72.93
N VAL A 9 -8.76 9.37 73.02
CA VAL A 9 -8.37 7.96 73.09
C VAL A 9 -8.82 7.32 74.40
N GLU A 10 -8.58 7.99 75.54
CA GLU A 10 -9.02 7.52 76.87
C GLU A 10 -10.54 7.39 76.98
N SER A 11 -11.30 8.29 76.32
CA SER A 11 -12.77 8.21 76.25
C SER A 11 -13.31 7.17 75.27
N GLY A 12 -12.44 6.44 74.56
CA GLY A 12 -12.81 5.41 73.58
C GLY A 12 -13.33 5.93 72.25
N LYS A 13 -13.28 7.25 72.01
CA LYS A 13 -13.76 7.88 70.77
C LYS A 13 -12.76 7.78 69.61
N LEU A 14 -11.48 7.56 69.91
CA LEU A 14 -10.41 7.34 68.94
C LEU A 14 -9.53 6.17 69.37
N THR A 15 -8.90 5.50 68.39
CA THR A 15 -7.83 4.54 68.67
C THR A 15 -6.49 5.27 68.76
N THR A 16 -5.52 4.70 69.46
CA THR A 16 -4.15 5.25 69.54
C THR A 16 -3.56 5.46 68.13
N LYS A 17 -3.75 4.49 67.23
CA LYS A 17 -3.29 4.58 65.84
C LYS A 17 -3.95 5.72 65.06
N ALA A 18 -5.25 5.95 65.27
CA ALA A 18 -5.96 7.05 64.63
C ALA A 18 -5.47 8.41 65.16
N ALA A 19 -5.22 8.51 66.46
CA ALA A 19 -4.66 9.70 67.08
C ALA A 19 -3.25 10.02 66.55
N GLU A 20 -2.37 9.03 66.41
CA GLU A 20 -1.04 9.20 65.78
C GLU A 20 -1.11 9.69 64.33
N GLN A 21 -2.08 9.21 63.55
CA GLN A 21 -2.31 9.73 62.19
C GLN A 21 -2.80 11.17 62.22
N LEU A 22 -3.75 11.48 63.10
CA LEU A 22 -4.26 12.83 63.26
C LEU A 22 -3.17 13.79 63.71
N GLU A 23 -2.20 13.39 64.52
CA GLU A 23 -1.06 14.25 64.87
C GLU A 23 -0.26 14.76 63.67
N ARG A 24 -0.26 14.02 62.55
CA ARG A 24 0.36 14.43 61.29
C ARG A 24 -0.55 15.33 60.45
N LEU A 25 -1.82 15.46 60.84
CA LEU A 25 -2.89 16.24 60.21
C LEU A 25 -3.29 17.45 61.06
N ARG A 26 -2.33 18.14 61.69
CA ARG A 26 -2.56 19.37 62.47
C ARG A 26 -3.05 20.53 61.60
N PRO A 27 -3.71 21.56 62.17
CA PRO A 27 -4.01 22.79 61.43
C PRO A 27 -2.77 23.34 60.70
N GLY A 28 -2.93 23.67 59.42
CA GLY A 28 -1.85 24.11 58.53
C GLY A 28 -1.02 22.99 57.87
N SER A 29 -1.28 21.73 58.20
CA SER A 29 -0.75 20.56 57.47
C SER A 29 -1.56 20.25 56.21
N PHE A 30 -1.06 19.32 55.40
CA PHE A 30 -1.67 18.95 54.12
C PHE A 30 -1.98 17.47 54.08
N CYS A 31 -2.94 17.10 53.23
CA CYS A 31 -3.35 15.71 53.06
C CYS A 31 -3.87 15.41 51.65
N LEU A 32 -3.94 14.13 51.31
CA LEU A 32 -4.66 13.60 50.15
C LEU A 32 -5.86 12.77 50.61
N HIS A 33 -7.01 13.05 50.03
CA HIS A 33 -8.19 12.19 50.09
C HIS A 33 -8.39 11.48 48.75
N LYS A 34 -8.73 10.20 48.76
CA LYS A 34 -8.89 9.39 47.53
C LYS A 34 -9.91 9.99 46.53
N SER A 35 -10.98 10.58 47.03
CA SER A 35 -12.07 11.11 46.19
C SER A 35 -12.07 12.63 46.04
N TRP A 36 -11.43 13.36 46.96
CA TRP A 36 -11.48 14.84 47.00
C TRP A 36 -10.12 15.47 46.69
N GLY A 37 -9.08 14.66 46.54
CA GLY A 37 -7.75 15.09 46.16
C GLY A 37 -7.02 15.80 47.29
N PHE A 38 -6.15 16.72 46.92
CA PHE A 38 -5.31 17.49 47.83
C PHE A 38 -6.14 18.46 48.68
N GLY A 39 -5.83 18.52 49.97
CA GLY A 39 -6.46 19.44 50.92
C GLY A 39 -5.48 19.98 51.96
N GLN A 40 -5.84 21.12 52.54
CA GLN A 40 -5.14 21.73 53.68
C GLN A 40 -6.03 21.65 54.91
N VAL A 41 -5.47 21.20 56.03
CA VAL A 41 -6.21 21.18 57.30
C VAL A 41 -6.38 22.60 57.79
N ALA A 42 -7.63 23.06 57.87
CA ALA A 42 -7.97 24.41 58.31
C ALA A 42 -7.95 24.49 59.84
N GLU A 43 -8.63 23.56 60.51
CA GLU A 43 -8.75 23.54 61.97
C GLU A 43 -9.10 22.13 62.48
N TRP A 44 -8.80 21.92 63.76
CA TRP A 44 -9.40 20.86 64.55
C TRP A 44 -10.55 21.41 65.36
N ASN A 45 -11.68 20.72 65.34
CA ASN A 45 -12.79 20.95 66.25
C ASN A 45 -12.97 19.69 67.10
N LEU A 46 -12.07 19.50 68.06
CA LEU A 46 -12.02 18.29 68.90
C LEU A 46 -13.25 18.15 69.80
N LEU A 47 -13.89 19.28 70.18
CA LEU A 47 -15.17 19.29 70.90
C LEU A 47 -16.30 18.67 70.08
N LEU A 48 -16.35 18.96 68.78
CA LEU A 48 -17.33 18.38 67.85
C LEU A 48 -16.87 17.06 67.22
N ASN A 49 -15.72 16.52 67.65
CA ASN A 49 -15.11 15.32 67.09
C ASN A 49 -14.84 15.44 65.56
N GLN A 50 -14.44 16.62 65.11
CA GLN A 50 -14.27 16.94 63.69
C GLN A 50 -12.91 17.54 63.36
N ILE A 51 -12.45 17.30 62.13
CA ILE A 51 -11.38 18.01 61.45
C ILE A 51 -11.97 18.71 60.23
N VAL A 52 -11.60 19.97 60.02
CA VAL A 52 -12.08 20.77 58.89
C VAL A 52 -10.95 20.93 57.89
N ILE A 53 -11.24 20.62 56.63
CA ILE A 53 -10.23 20.58 55.57
C ILE A 53 -10.72 21.39 54.38
N ASP A 54 -9.83 22.22 53.85
CA ASP A 54 -10.04 22.95 52.62
C ASP A 54 -9.53 22.10 51.44
N PHE A 55 -10.47 21.44 50.75
CA PHE A 55 -10.21 20.80 49.47
C PHE A 55 -10.51 21.78 48.33
N LYS A 56 -9.87 21.57 47.17
CA LYS A 56 -10.11 22.41 45.97
C LYS A 56 -11.59 22.49 45.57
N THR A 57 -12.34 21.40 45.72
CA THR A 57 -13.76 21.33 45.36
C THR A 57 -14.71 21.54 46.54
N LYS A 58 -14.20 21.55 47.77
CA LYS A 58 -14.98 21.65 49.01
C LYS A 58 -14.20 22.44 50.06
N ALA A 59 -14.44 23.74 50.12
CA ALA A 59 -13.91 24.59 51.17
C ALA A 59 -14.58 24.25 52.52
N ARG A 60 -13.82 24.36 53.61
CA ARG A 60 -14.27 24.17 55.00
C ARG A 60 -15.05 22.88 55.21
N HIS A 61 -14.61 21.78 54.61
CA HIS A 61 -15.32 20.50 54.69
C HIS A 61 -15.08 19.82 56.04
N PRO A 62 -16.12 19.61 56.88
CA PRO A 62 -15.96 18.90 58.14
C PRO A 62 -15.94 17.38 57.93
N MET A 63 -15.01 16.69 58.59
CA MET A 63 -14.89 15.23 58.61
C MET A 63 -14.79 14.74 60.05
N GLN A 64 -15.37 13.58 60.35
CA GLN A 64 -15.18 12.94 61.65
C GLN A 64 -13.71 12.52 61.82
N LEU A 65 -13.15 12.71 63.02
CA LEU A 65 -11.73 12.46 63.29
C LEU A 65 -11.30 11.02 62.95
N ALA A 66 -12.09 10.02 63.32
CA ALA A 66 -11.80 8.62 63.01
C ALA A 66 -11.78 8.36 61.49
N TYR A 67 -12.77 8.89 60.77
CA TYR A 67 -12.85 8.75 59.31
C TYR A 67 -11.68 9.44 58.60
N ALA A 68 -11.30 10.63 59.07
CA ALA A 68 -10.16 11.36 58.56
C ALA A 68 -8.84 10.61 58.79
N ALA A 69 -8.63 10.03 59.97
CA ALA A 69 -7.44 9.24 60.28
C ALA A 69 -7.29 8.00 59.38
N GLU A 70 -8.39 7.41 58.93
CA GLU A 70 -8.41 6.24 58.06
C GLU A 70 -8.27 6.59 56.56
N ASN A 71 -8.83 7.73 56.12
CA ASN A 71 -9.02 8.04 54.70
C ASN A 71 -8.13 9.17 54.16
N LEU A 72 -7.38 9.84 55.04
CA LEU A 72 -6.44 10.88 54.64
C LEU A 72 -5.02 10.39 54.73
N THR A 73 -4.26 10.64 53.66
CA THR A 73 -2.81 10.43 53.66
C THR A 73 -2.14 11.77 53.96
N PRO A 74 -1.41 11.92 55.07
CA PRO A 74 -0.67 13.15 55.37
C PRO A 74 0.38 13.44 54.31
N ILE A 75 0.49 14.71 53.93
CA ILE A 75 1.51 15.20 52.98
C ILE A 75 2.58 16.00 53.75
N PRO A 76 3.86 15.65 53.64
CA PRO A 76 4.96 16.43 54.22
C PRO A 76 5.03 17.85 53.65
N ALA A 77 5.47 18.82 54.46
CA ALA A 77 5.57 20.22 54.03
C ALA A 77 6.51 20.42 52.81
N GLY A 78 7.53 19.56 52.66
CA GLY A 78 8.45 19.60 51.51
C GLY A 78 7.89 19.01 50.21
N HIS A 79 6.75 18.31 50.26
CA HIS A 79 6.13 17.71 49.09
C HIS A 79 5.68 18.78 48.08
N PHE A 80 5.80 18.50 46.79
CA PHE A 80 5.52 19.48 45.73
C PHE A 80 4.13 20.11 45.82
N LEU A 81 3.08 19.30 46.08
CA LEU A 81 1.71 19.80 46.25
C LEU A 81 1.56 20.80 47.41
N ALA A 82 2.25 20.56 48.53
CA ALA A 82 2.26 21.48 49.69
C ALA A 82 3.00 22.78 49.35
N ARG A 83 4.15 22.68 48.68
CA ARG A 83 4.95 23.83 48.25
C ARG A 83 4.23 24.68 47.21
N LYS A 84 3.42 24.08 46.32
CA LYS A 84 2.57 24.80 45.35
C LYS A 84 1.64 25.80 46.04
N VAL A 85 1.14 25.47 47.22
CA VAL A 85 0.25 26.33 48.00
C VAL A 85 1.02 27.31 48.88
N LYS A 86 2.09 26.85 49.56
CA LYS A 86 2.87 27.71 50.48
C LYS A 86 3.76 28.72 49.77
N GLU A 87 4.31 28.36 48.62
CA GLU A 87 5.38 29.11 47.94
C GLU A 87 5.08 29.26 46.43
N PRO A 88 3.91 29.80 46.03
CA PRO A 88 3.48 29.81 44.62
C PRO A 88 4.45 30.59 43.70
N ASP A 89 5.02 31.70 44.18
CA ASP A 89 5.95 32.51 43.39
C ASP A 89 7.31 31.82 43.21
N ALA A 90 7.78 31.10 44.23
CA ALA A 90 9.00 30.30 44.13
C ALA A 90 8.85 29.15 43.12
N ILE A 91 7.68 28.48 43.11
CA ILE A 91 7.36 27.45 42.12
C ILE A 91 7.28 28.05 40.71
N LYS A 92 6.65 29.21 40.53
CA LYS A 92 6.61 29.91 39.23
C LYS A 92 7.99 30.32 38.72
N ALA A 93 8.88 30.75 39.61
CA ALA A 93 10.27 31.03 39.28
C ALA A 93 11.01 29.75 38.87
N LEU A 94 10.87 28.67 39.65
CA LEU A 94 11.52 27.38 39.40
C LEU A 94 11.07 26.76 38.06
N LEU A 95 9.79 26.89 37.70
CA LEU A 95 9.26 26.47 36.41
C LEU A 95 9.98 27.11 35.22
N LYS A 96 10.49 28.34 35.39
CA LYS A 96 11.24 29.06 34.35
C LYS A 96 12.73 28.76 34.39
N SER A 97 13.33 28.70 35.58
CA SER A 97 14.78 28.59 35.76
C SER A 97 15.31 27.17 35.70
N ASP A 98 14.60 26.20 36.29
CA ASP A 98 15.01 24.78 36.30
C ASP A 98 13.80 23.84 36.17
N PRO A 99 13.36 23.59 34.93
CA PRO A 99 12.28 22.66 34.66
C PRO A 99 12.55 21.23 35.13
N ALA A 100 13.82 20.79 35.20
CA ALA A 100 14.16 19.44 35.63
C ALA A 100 13.98 19.30 37.16
N ALA A 101 14.38 20.31 37.94
CA ALA A 101 14.13 20.34 39.39
C ALA A 101 12.64 20.27 39.73
N VAL A 102 11.78 20.90 38.93
CA VAL A 102 10.32 20.76 39.12
C VAL A 102 9.88 19.32 38.94
N VAL A 103 10.30 18.65 37.86
CA VAL A 103 9.94 17.24 37.65
C VAL A 103 10.52 16.36 38.75
N ARG A 104 11.74 16.62 39.24
CA ARG A 104 12.31 15.92 40.41
C ARG A 104 11.41 16.03 41.63
N ASN A 105 10.99 17.24 42.01
CA ASN A 105 10.11 17.45 43.16
C ASN A 105 8.77 16.71 43.01
N VAL A 106 8.24 16.64 41.78
CA VAL A 106 7.03 15.84 41.51
C VAL A 106 7.33 14.35 41.71
N LEU A 107 8.41 13.83 41.12
CA LEU A 107 8.79 12.43 41.24
C LEU A 107 9.06 12.01 42.68
N GLU A 108 9.71 12.83 43.49
CA GLU A 108 9.93 12.59 44.93
C GLU A 108 8.60 12.41 45.70
N GLY A 109 7.53 13.08 45.24
CA GLY A 109 6.18 12.88 45.78
C GLY A 109 5.52 11.55 45.36
N PHE A 110 6.10 10.84 44.40
CA PHE A 110 5.67 9.51 43.94
C PHE A 110 6.80 8.48 44.13
N ASP A 111 7.49 8.53 45.28
CA ASP A 111 8.58 7.58 45.63
C ASP A 111 9.68 7.51 44.55
N GLY A 112 9.97 8.65 43.94
CA GLY A 112 10.98 8.80 42.89
C GLY A 112 10.54 8.35 41.49
N LYS A 113 9.27 7.97 41.27
CA LYS A 113 8.82 7.41 40.00
C LYS A 113 7.36 7.75 39.65
N ALA A 114 7.13 8.40 38.51
CA ALA A 114 5.77 8.74 38.03
C ALA A 114 5.63 8.66 36.51
N THR A 115 4.42 8.33 36.06
CA THR A 115 4.03 8.38 34.64
C THR A 115 3.82 9.80 34.15
N LEU A 116 3.87 10.00 32.83
CA LEU A 116 3.58 11.31 32.24
C LEU A 116 2.18 11.83 32.60
N ALA A 117 1.20 10.92 32.72
CA ALA A 117 -0.15 11.27 33.13
C ALA A 117 -0.19 11.83 34.56
N GLN A 118 0.46 11.14 35.51
CA GLN A 118 0.56 11.60 36.91
C GLN A 118 1.29 12.95 37.03
N ILE A 119 2.37 13.14 36.28
CA ILE A 119 3.11 14.41 36.27
C ILE A 119 2.23 15.53 35.70
N SER A 120 1.50 15.24 34.61
CA SER A 120 0.58 16.20 34.00
C SER A 120 -0.57 16.57 34.93
N GLU A 121 -1.12 15.61 35.68
CA GLU A 121 -2.22 15.85 36.63
C GLU A 121 -1.80 16.81 37.76
N VAL A 122 -0.54 16.74 38.19
CA VAL A 122 0.01 17.63 39.23
C VAL A 122 0.26 19.04 38.72
N LEU A 123 0.67 19.19 37.46
CA LEU A 123 1.17 20.45 36.88
C LEU A 123 0.15 21.20 36.02
N VAL A 124 -0.79 20.50 35.37
CA VAL A 124 -1.80 21.12 34.49
C VAL A 124 -3.00 21.60 35.31
N GLY A 125 -3.56 22.74 34.93
CA GLY A 125 -4.65 23.42 35.63
C GLY A 125 -4.15 24.62 36.42
N ASP A 126 -3.57 24.39 37.60
CA ASP A 126 -3.15 25.48 38.50
C ASP A 126 -1.87 26.20 38.05
N LEU A 127 -0.98 25.52 37.33
CA LEU A 127 0.32 26.07 36.91
C LEU A 127 0.44 26.25 35.40
N PHE A 128 -0.31 25.48 34.61
CA PHE A 128 -0.28 25.54 33.15
C PHE A 128 -1.66 25.33 32.54
N THR A 129 -1.95 26.05 31.46
CA THR A 129 -2.92 25.61 30.46
C THR A 129 -2.38 24.42 29.67
N GLU A 130 -3.24 23.67 28.98
CA GLU A 130 -2.80 22.53 28.14
C GLU A 130 -1.79 22.94 27.05
N ALA A 131 -1.92 24.15 26.50
CA ALA A 131 -1.04 24.66 25.46
C ALA A 131 0.35 25.01 25.99
N GLU A 132 0.42 25.66 27.17
CA GLU A 132 1.68 26.02 27.83
C GLU A 132 2.43 24.77 28.30
N TRP A 133 1.71 23.79 28.83
CA TRP A 133 2.25 22.50 29.25
C TRP A 133 3.05 21.81 28.13
N LYS A 134 2.50 21.73 26.91
CA LYS A 134 3.19 21.08 25.79
C LYS A 134 4.54 21.72 25.46
N ARG A 135 4.59 23.05 25.48
CA ARG A 135 5.82 23.82 25.25
C ARG A 135 6.82 23.62 26.38
N TRP A 136 6.37 23.76 27.62
CA TRP A 136 7.20 23.60 28.81
C TRP A 136 7.76 22.18 28.94
N TRP A 137 6.93 21.15 28.73
CA TRP A 137 7.32 19.75 28.83
C TRP A 137 8.45 19.38 27.87
N THR A 138 8.49 20.00 26.69
CA THR A 138 9.57 19.79 25.71
C THR A 138 10.91 20.29 26.26
N SER A 139 10.91 21.46 26.91
CA SER A 139 12.08 22.00 27.61
C SER A 139 12.49 21.15 28.82
N ALA A 140 11.52 20.78 29.67
CA ALA A 140 11.76 19.92 30.83
C ALA A 140 12.36 18.57 30.45
N LYS A 141 11.85 17.93 29.39
CA LYS A 141 12.39 16.67 28.87
C LYS A 141 13.84 16.80 28.41
N LYS A 142 14.21 17.94 27.80
CA LYS A 142 15.59 18.21 27.39
C LYS A 142 16.50 18.39 28.61
N ALA A 143 16.08 19.18 29.59
CA ALA A 143 16.84 19.43 30.82
C ALA A 143 17.04 18.13 31.63
N MET A 144 16.00 17.32 31.80
CA MET A 144 16.09 16.03 32.48
C MET A 144 17.13 15.11 31.82
N LYS A 145 17.06 14.95 30.50
CA LYS A 145 18.02 14.13 29.73
C LYS A 145 19.45 14.64 29.87
N SER A 146 19.66 15.95 29.88
CA SER A 146 20.99 16.56 30.03
C SER A 146 21.57 16.35 31.43
N SER A 147 20.74 16.21 32.47
CA SER A 147 21.20 16.10 33.85
C SER A 147 21.69 14.71 34.25
N GLY A 148 21.32 13.65 33.51
CA GLY A 148 21.66 12.26 33.82
C GLY A 148 20.93 11.63 35.02
N TYR A 149 20.24 12.42 35.85
CA TYR A 149 19.52 11.94 37.05
C TYR A 149 18.15 11.33 36.78
N PHE A 150 17.69 11.31 35.52
CA PHE A 150 16.35 10.84 35.17
C PHE A 150 16.43 9.70 34.17
N SER A 151 15.77 8.59 34.48
CA SER A 151 15.44 7.55 33.52
C SER A 151 14.16 7.93 32.79
N VAL A 152 14.27 8.34 31.52
CA VAL A 152 13.13 8.79 30.70
C VAL A 152 12.81 7.73 29.64
N PRO A 153 11.72 6.96 29.77
CA PRO A 153 11.39 5.88 28.84
C PRO A 153 10.95 6.40 27.45
N ALA A 154 11.06 5.53 26.46
CA ALA A 154 10.59 5.80 25.11
C ALA A 154 9.05 5.81 25.02
N LYS A 155 8.39 4.90 25.74
CA LYS A 155 6.92 4.80 25.81
C LYS A 155 6.37 5.74 26.87
N LYS A 156 5.34 6.52 26.52
CA LYS A 156 4.70 7.49 27.43
C LYS A 156 3.95 6.84 28.61
N SER A 157 3.55 5.58 28.46
CA SER A 157 2.89 4.79 29.50
C SER A 157 3.85 4.30 30.57
N GLU A 158 5.15 4.24 30.27
CA GLU A 158 6.16 3.84 31.23
C GLU A 158 6.54 5.02 32.13
N PRO A 159 6.75 4.78 33.43
CA PRO A 159 7.10 5.83 34.37
C PRO A 159 8.54 6.36 34.20
N ILE A 160 8.68 7.67 34.35
CA ILE A 160 9.97 8.34 34.53
C ILE A 160 10.43 8.08 35.96
N ALA A 161 11.71 7.77 36.16
CA ALA A 161 12.28 7.48 37.48
C ALA A 161 13.53 8.32 37.78
N LEU A 162 13.73 8.66 39.04
CA LEU A 162 14.97 9.26 39.52
C LEU A 162 16.08 8.21 39.66
N ARG A 163 17.31 8.64 39.41
CA ARG A 163 18.53 7.88 39.67
C ARG A 163 19.25 8.47 40.86
N ALA A 164 19.89 7.61 41.65
CA ALA A 164 20.74 8.04 42.76
C ALA A 164 21.98 8.78 42.26
N GLU A 165 22.56 8.30 41.16
CA GLU A 165 23.73 8.89 40.51
C GLU A 165 23.40 9.32 39.07
N PRO A 166 24.02 10.40 38.57
CA PRO A 166 23.80 10.83 37.20
C PRO A 166 24.46 9.82 36.25
N VAL A 167 23.67 9.31 35.31
CA VAL A 167 24.19 8.47 34.22
C VAL A 167 24.36 9.35 33.01
N SER A 168 25.57 9.37 32.43
CA SER A 168 25.81 10.12 31.22
C SER A 168 25.02 9.51 30.06
N ARG A 169 24.70 10.31 29.06
CA ARG A 169 24.00 9.80 27.88
C ARG A 169 24.82 8.74 27.13
N ALA A 170 26.14 8.88 27.10
CA ALA A 170 27.04 7.88 26.54
C ALA A 170 26.87 6.54 27.27
N ASP A 171 26.86 6.54 28.61
CA ASP A 171 26.71 5.32 29.40
C ASP A 171 25.34 4.66 29.23
N GLU A 172 24.27 5.45 29.08
CA GLU A 172 22.93 4.93 28.75
C GLU A 172 22.95 4.19 27.41
N LEU A 173 23.56 4.79 26.39
CA LEU A 173 23.65 4.22 25.04
C LEU A 173 24.51 2.95 25.04
N LEU A 174 25.63 2.94 25.76
CA LEU A 174 26.47 1.75 25.93
C LEU A 174 25.73 0.64 26.66
N THR A 175 25.03 0.98 27.75
CA THR A 175 24.24 0.01 28.53
C THR A 175 23.15 -0.61 27.66
N PHE A 176 22.40 0.22 26.94
CA PHE A 176 21.37 -0.24 26.02
C PHE A 176 21.95 -1.19 24.97
N PHE A 177 23.01 -0.76 24.26
CA PHE A 177 23.68 -1.58 23.27
C PHE A 177 24.16 -2.93 23.83
N ASN A 178 24.76 -2.91 25.03
CA ASN A 178 25.32 -4.10 25.64
C ASN A 178 24.25 -5.11 26.06
N GLN A 179 23.10 -4.64 26.53
CA GLN A 179 21.96 -5.46 26.93
C GLN A 179 21.17 -6.03 25.75
N THR A 180 21.29 -5.41 24.57
CA THR A 180 20.61 -5.88 23.36
C THR A 180 21.13 -7.24 22.89
N ARG A 181 20.26 -8.25 22.88
CA ARG A 181 20.59 -9.61 22.40
C ARG A 181 20.30 -9.80 20.91
N GLN A 182 19.30 -9.13 20.37
CA GLN A 182 18.92 -9.29 18.96
C GLN A 182 19.81 -8.44 18.05
N SER A 183 20.39 -9.05 17.03
CA SER A 183 21.34 -8.37 16.14
C SER A 183 20.73 -7.18 15.38
N LYS A 184 19.43 -7.24 15.05
CA LYS A 184 18.72 -6.11 14.41
C LYS A 184 18.56 -4.92 15.35
N GLU A 185 18.26 -5.17 16.61
CA GLU A 185 18.20 -4.13 17.63
C GLU A 185 19.61 -3.55 17.91
N GLN A 186 20.67 -4.36 17.80
CA GLN A 186 22.05 -3.88 17.92
C GLN A 186 22.40 -2.88 16.81
N ALA A 187 21.96 -3.12 15.58
CA ALA A 187 22.15 -2.15 14.49
C ALA A 187 21.45 -0.81 14.78
N ALA A 188 20.22 -0.86 15.32
CA ALA A 188 19.49 0.35 15.71
C ALA A 188 20.13 1.07 16.92
N ALA A 189 20.66 0.32 17.88
CA ALA A 189 21.41 0.87 19.02
C ALA A 189 22.70 1.56 18.56
N LEU A 190 23.42 0.97 17.60
CA LEU A 190 24.60 1.57 16.99
C LEU A 190 24.24 2.87 16.25
N ASP A 191 23.13 2.92 15.51
CA ASP A 191 22.67 4.15 14.86
C ASP A 191 22.39 5.28 15.90
N GLN A 192 21.92 4.95 17.11
CA GLN A 192 21.80 5.93 18.20
C GLN A 192 23.15 6.40 18.73
N ILE A 193 24.11 5.48 18.89
CA ILE A 193 25.49 5.83 19.29
C ILE A 193 26.10 6.80 18.27
N ILE A 194 26.01 6.51 16.98
CA ILE A 194 26.53 7.37 15.90
C ILE A 194 25.89 8.76 15.95
N LYS A 195 24.56 8.82 16.15
CA LYS A 195 23.82 10.08 16.26
C LYS A 195 24.30 10.95 17.43
N PHE A 196 24.69 10.33 18.53
CA PHE A 196 25.10 11.00 19.76
C PHE A 196 26.60 10.80 20.07
N HIS A 197 27.43 10.57 19.05
CA HIS A 197 28.87 10.31 19.21
C HIS A 197 29.62 11.44 19.95
N HIS A 198 29.14 12.68 19.85
CA HIS A 198 29.72 13.84 20.54
C HIS A 198 29.56 13.80 22.07
N GLU A 199 28.75 12.90 22.61
CA GLU A 199 28.54 12.74 24.06
C GLU A 199 29.57 11.79 24.69
N PHE A 200 30.42 11.15 23.87
CA PHE A 200 31.46 10.22 24.29
C PHE A 200 32.78 10.97 24.48
N ASN A 201 33.22 11.14 25.73
CA ASN A 201 34.41 11.92 26.08
C ASN A 201 35.72 11.14 25.88
N ASP A 202 35.67 9.81 25.91
CA ASP A 202 36.79 8.94 25.54
C ASP A 202 36.32 7.87 24.55
N PRO A 203 36.11 8.24 23.27
CA PRO A 203 35.65 7.33 22.24
C PRO A 203 36.51 6.06 22.15
N LYS A 204 37.83 6.17 22.33
CA LYS A 204 38.74 5.04 22.20
C LYS A 204 38.45 3.95 23.21
N THR A 205 38.25 4.31 24.48
CA THR A 205 37.92 3.33 25.52
C THR A 205 36.45 2.90 25.44
N GLN A 206 35.54 3.84 25.16
CA GLN A 206 34.09 3.61 25.24
C GLN A 206 33.51 2.89 24.02
N LEU A 207 34.02 3.17 22.81
CA LEU A 207 33.44 2.71 21.54
C LEU A 207 34.24 1.60 20.86
N GLN A 208 35.52 1.41 21.18
CA GLN A 208 36.31 0.31 20.61
C GLN A 208 35.69 -1.08 20.88
N PRO A 209 35.18 -1.40 22.10
CA PRO A 209 34.49 -2.67 22.33
C PRO A 209 33.20 -2.83 21.51
N ILE A 210 32.55 -1.71 21.18
CA ILE A 210 31.34 -1.69 20.34
C ILE A 210 31.71 -2.06 18.91
N VAL A 211 32.80 -1.49 18.37
CA VAL A 211 33.33 -1.85 17.04
C VAL A 211 33.63 -3.35 16.97
N GLU A 212 34.39 -3.89 17.92
CA GLU A 212 34.75 -5.33 17.96
C GLU A 212 33.52 -6.23 18.00
N ARG A 213 32.52 -5.88 18.82
CA ARG A 213 31.28 -6.65 18.93
C ARG A 213 30.49 -6.61 17.61
N ILE A 214 30.36 -5.46 16.99
CA ILE A 214 29.67 -5.29 15.70
C ILE A 214 30.35 -6.08 14.59
N GLU A 215 31.68 -6.03 14.53
CA GLU A 215 32.47 -6.79 13.56
C GLU A 215 32.31 -8.30 13.76
N ASN A 216 32.34 -8.78 15.01
CA ASN A 216 32.07 -10.19 15.30
C ASN A 216 30.64 -10.61 14.93
N THR A 217 29.63 -9.79 15.24
CA THR A 217 28.25 -10.06 14.86
C THR A 217 28.08 -10.07 13.34
N ALA A 218 28.68 -9.12 12.62
CA ALA A 218 28.66 -9.07 11.16
C ALA A 218 29.30 -10.32 10.54
N ALA A 219 30.49 -10.71 11.00
CA ALA A 219 31.17 -11.92 10.54
C ALA A 219 30.32 -13.19 10.75
N GLN A 220 29.69 -13.34 11.91
CA GLN A 220 28.83 -14.49 12.21
C GLN A 220 27.57 -14.56 11.32
N ASN A 221 27.08 -13.40 10.87
CA ASN A 221 25.83 -13.30 10.12
C ASN A 221 26.04 -13.17 8.60
N GLN A 222 27.27 -13.11 8.11
CA GLN A 222 27.59 -12.82 6.70
C GLN A 222 26.82 -13.72 5.72
N LYS A 223 26.76 -15.03 5.95
CA LYS A 223 26.07 -15.98 5.07
C LYS A 223 24.58 -16.17 5.40
N LEU A 224 24.21 -16.03 6.67
CA LEU A 224 22.86 -16.33 7.17
C LEU A 224 21.90 -15.14 6.99
N HIS A 225 22.41 -13.92 7.20
CA HIS A 225 21.64 -12.69 7.22
C HIS A 225 22.41 -11.55 6.53
N SER A 226 22.71 -11.70 5.24
CA SER A 226 23.46 -10.72 4.45
C SER A 226 22.95 -9.26 4.61
N PRO A 227 21.63 -8.94 4.57
CA PRO A 227 21.17 -7.56 4.78
C PRO A 227 21.62 -6.94 6.10
N LEU A 228 21.55 -7.70 7.19
CA LEU A 228 22.01 -7.24 8.50
C LEU A 228 23.53 -7.00 8.50
N THR A 229 24.31 -7.86 7.86
CA THR A 229 25.76 -7.69 7.74
C THR A 229 26.12 -6.39 7.03
N PHE A 230 25.43 -6.06 5.92
CA PHE A 230 25.58 -4.76 5.25
C PHE A 230 25.22 -3.60 6.20
N GLU A 231 24.13 -3.69 6.96
CA GLU A 231 23.73 -2.63 7.89
C GLU A 231 24.76 -2.39 9.00
N LEU A 232 25.33 -3.46 9.55
CA LEU A 232 26.32 -3.42 10.62
C LEU A 232 27.65 -2.84 10.12
N VAL A 233 28.13 -3.30 8.96
CA VAL A 233 29.38 -2.80 8.35
C VAL A 233 29.25 -1.31 7.98
N LEU A 234 28.16 -0.90 7.35
CA LEU A 234 27.93 0.51 7.00
C LEU A 234 27.86 1.44 8.23
N ALA A 235 27.22 0.97 9.30
CA ALA A 235 27.12 1.71 10.55
C ALA A 235 28.46 1.78 11.28
N ARG A 236 29.22 0.67 11.33
CA ARG A 236 30.60 0.67 11.84
C ARG A 236 31.47 1.68 11.10
N ASP A 237 31.41 1.69 9.77
CA ASP A 237 32.22 2.62 8.96
C ASP A 237 31.82 4.08 9.20
N GLU A 238 30.53 4.35 9.42
CA GLU A 238 30.08 5.69 9.81
C GLU A 238 30.60 6.07 11.20
N LEU A 239 30.62 5.14 12.16
CA LEU A 239 31.18 5.39 13.48
C LEU A 239 32.68 5.71 13.39
N LEU A 240 33.44 4.94 12.61
CA LEU A 240 34.87 5.15 12.37
C LEU A 240 35.15 6.52 11.71
N GLN A 241 34.28 6.96 10.79
CA GLN A 241 34.38 8.30 10.20
C GLN A 241 34.18 9.43 11.22
N ARG A 242 33.34 9.20 12.24
CA ARG A 242 33.06 10.18 13.30
C ARG A 242 34.07 10.12 14.44
N ALA A 243 34.72 8.99 14.64
CA ALA A 243 35.75 8.75 15.66
C ALA A 243 36.98 8.05 15.03
N PRO A 244 37.86 8.81 14.36
CA PRO A 244 38.98 8.25 13.57
C PRO A 244 40.03 7.47 14.37
N ASP A 245 40.09 7.67 15.69
CA ASP A 245 41.04 6.96 16.57
C ASP A 245 40.66 5.50 16.85
N LEU A 246 39.44 5.09 16.46
CA LEU A 246 38.97 3.71 16.57
C LEU A 246 39.64 2.81 15.53
N LYS A 247 39.87 1.56 15.91
CA LYS A 247 40.58 0.57 15.08
C LYS A 247 39.63 -0.52 14.58
N ILE A 248 39.75 -0.83 13.29
CA ILE A 248 39.15 -2.01 12.67
C ILE A 248 39.90 -3.24 13.19
N THR A 249 39.17 -4.23 13.72
CA THR A 249 39.75 -5.51 14.20
C THR A 249 39.54 -6.65 13.20
N ARG A 250 38.59 -6.49 12.28
CA ARG A 250 38.32 -7.39 11.16
C ARG A 250 38.49 -6.68 9.81
N PRO A 251 39.73 -6.50 9.33
CA PRO A 251 40.02 -5.77 8.09
C PRO A 251 39.43 -6.46 6.84
N GLU A 252 39.06 -7.74 6.95
CA GLU A 252 38.37 -8.47 5.90
C GLU A 252 36.92 -8.00 5.68
N LEU A 253 36.27 -7.40 6.69
CA LEU A 253 34.87 -6.99 6.60
C LEU A 253 34.74 -5.59 5.98
N THR A 254 35.02 -5.45 4.68
CA THR A 254 34.82 -4.18 3.95
C THR A 254 33.53 -4.18 3.16
N LEU A 255 32.98 -2.99 2.92
CA LEU A 255 31.79 -2.83 2.08
C LEU A 255 32.05 -3.35 0.65
N GLU A 256 33.22 -3.04 0.09
CA GLU A 256 33.63 -3.46 -1.24
C GLU A 256 33.64 -4.98 -1.35
N ARG A 257 34.23 -5.68 -0.36
CA ARG A 257 34.27 -7.13 -0.36
C ARG A 257 32.89 -7.76 -0.20
N LEU A 258 32.04 -7.19 0.65
CA LEU A 258 30.64 -7.64 0.77
C LEU A 258 29.90 -7.50 -0.56
N ILE A 259 30.09 -6.39 -1.29
CA ILE A 259 29.47 -6.16 -2.60
C ILE A 259 29.97 -7.20 -3.61
N SER A 260 31.29 -7.46 -3.67
CA SER A 260 31.86 -8.44 -4.60
C SER A 260 31.42 -9.88 -4.29
N GLU A 261 31.37 -10.27 -3.01
CA GLU A 261 31.00 -11.63 -2.59
C GLU A 261 29.49 -11.90 -2.74
N GLU A 262 28.65 -10.88 -2.56
CA GLU A 262 27.19 -10.98 -2.64
C GLU A 262 26.64 -10.39 -3.96
N GLU A 263 27.50 -10.21 -4.98
CA GLU A 263 27.18 -9.49 -6.21
C GLU A 263 25.84 -9.94 -6.79
N SER A 264 25.66 -11.25 -6.97
CA SER A 264 24.47 -11.88 -7.56
C SER A 264 23.19 -11.69 -6.73
N ARG A 265 23.31 -11.53 -5.41
CA ARG A 265 22.22 -11.41 -4.43
C ARG A 265 21.87 -9.97 -4.07
N LEU A 266 22.64 -8.97 -4.53
CA LEU A 266 22.35 -7.55 -4.30
C LEU A 266 20.89 -7.12 -4.58
N PRO A 267 20.20 -7.55 -5.67
CA PRO A 267 18.79 -7.21 -5.90
C PRO A 267 17.84 -7.65 -4.78
N GLU A 268 18.17 -8.72 -4.06
CA GLU A 268 17.38 -9.25 -2.94
C GLU A 268 17.76 -8.62 -1.59
N ILE A 269 19.02 -8.17 -1.48
CA ILE A 269 19.59 -7.60 -0.26
C ILE A 269 19.21 -6.13 -0.13
N LEU A 270 19.49 -5.33 -1.17
CA LEU A 270 19.33 -3.87 -1.15
C LEU A 270 17.95 -3.39 -0.70
N PRO A 271 16.82 -3.97 -1.17
CA PRO A 271 15.49 -3.46 -0.82
C PRO A 271 15.13 -3.67 0.67
N LYS A 272 15.85 -4.57 1.35
CA LYS A 272 15.70 -4.84 2.79
C LYS A 272 16.48 -3.84 3.65
N LEU A 273 17.36 -3.04 3.05
CA LEU A 273 18.13 -2.01 3.74
C LEU A 273 17.33 -0.70 3.89
N PRO A 274 17.61 0.07 4.95
CA PRO A 274 17.19 1.47 5.04
C PRO A 274 17.69 2.27 3.82
N SER A 275 16.89 3.21 3.31
CA SER A 275 17.17 3.92 2.04
C SER A 275 18.53 4.63 2.00
N ALA A 276 18.98 5.19 3.13
CA ALA A 276 20.29 5.83 3.21
C ALA A 276 21.45 4.81 3.07
N LYS A 277 21.30 3.62 3.66
CA LYS A 277 22.28 2.53 3.58
C LYS A 277 22.28 1.90 2.19
N GLU A 278 21.10 1.66 1.60
CA GLU A 278 20.95 1.23 0.20
C GLU A 278 21.71 2.13 -0.78
N ARG A 279 21.54 3.46 -0.67
CA ARG A 279 22.25 4.43 -1.51
C ARG A 279 23.77 4.33 -1.34
N ARG A 280 24.27 4.18 -0.12
CA ARG A 280 25.71 4.02 0.15
C ARG A 280 26.28 2.75 -0.50
N VAL A 281 25.54 1.64 -0.51
CA VAL A 281 25.96 0.42 -1.23
C VAL A 281 26.03 0.69 -2.73
N LEU A 282 25.01 1.34 -3.31
CA LEU A 282 24.99 1.67 -4.74
C LEU A 282 26.16 2.59 -5.14
N GLN A 283 26.51 3.56 -4.30
CA GLN A 283 27.66 4.46 -4.51
C GLN A 283 29.02 3.75 -4.42
N ALA A 284 29.09 2.62 -3.73
CA ALA A 284 30.31 1.84 -3.61
C ALA A 284 30.52 0.83 -4.77
N LEU A 285 29.50 0.60 -5.61
CA LEU A 285 29.60 -0.34 -6.75
C LEU A 285 30.82 -0.09 -7.66
N PRO A 286 31.15 1.15 -8.08
CA PRO A 286 32.30 1.36 -8.97
C PRO A 286 33.63 0.94 -8.36
N ARG A 287 33.79 1.19 -7.05
CA ARG A 287 35.01 0.81 -6.31
C ARG A 287 35.06 -0.70 -6.06
N ALA A 288 33.91 -1.32 -5.80
CA ALA A 288 33.81 -2.73 -5.45
C ALA A 288 33.91 -3.67 -6.65
N LEU A 289 33.36 -3.28 -7.81
CA LEU A 289 33.22 -4.16 -8.98
C LEU A 289 34.10 -3.75 -10.16
N GLY A 290 34.81 -2.62 -10.08
CA GLY A 290 35.60 -2.09 -11.19
C GLY A 290 34.76 -2.00 -12.47
N ASP A 291 35.31 -2.34 -13.63
CA ASP A 291 34.64 -2.18 -14.92
C ASP A 291 33.31 -2.93 -15.07
N ALA A 292 33.04 -3.94 -14.24
CA ALA A 292 31.78 -4.70 -14.26
C ALA A 292 30.59 -3.95 -13.63
N TRP A 293 30.84 -2.85 -12.92
CA TRP A 293 29.82 -2.19 -12.09
C TRP A 293 28.62 -1.68 -12.93
N THR A 294 28.85 -1.15 -14.13
CA THR A 294 27.79 -0.60 -14.99
C THR A 294 26.84 -1.69 -15.44
N ARG A 295 27.39 -2.84 -15.86
CA ARG A 295 26.60 -4.04 -16.21
C ARG A 295 25.75 -4.51 -15.03
N ARG A 296 26.33 -4.55 -13.83
CA ARG A 296 25.60 -5.01 -12.64
C ARG A 296 24.51 -4.03 -12.23
N ALA A 297 24.80 -2.74 -12.25
CA ALA A 297 23.82 -1.68 -12.00
C ALA A 297 22.66 -1.75 -13.01
N TRP A 298 22.95 -1.95 -14.30
CA TRP A 298 21.92 -2.16 -15.32
C TRP A 298 21.02 -3.37 -15.04
N GLN A 299 21.60 -4.53 -14.70
CA GLN A 299 20.83 -5.73 -14.34
C GLN A 299 19.91 -5.48 -13.14
N MET A 300 20.38 -4.71 -12.14
CA MET A 300 19.55 -4.32 -11.00
C MET A 300 18.42 -3.37 -11.41
N MET A 301 18.66 -2.44 -12.33
CA MET A 301 17.63 -1.56 -12.87
C MET A 301 16.55 -2.36 -13.60
N ALA A 302 16.95 -3.40 -14.33
CA ALA A 302 16.04 -4.30 -15.04
C ALA A 302 15.21 -5.22 -14.13
N SER A 303 15.52 -5.34 -12.84
CA SER A 303 14.81 -6.19 -11.87
C SER A 303 13.41 -5.69 -11.47
N ASN A 304 12.90 -4.62 -12.10
CA ASN A 304 11.58 -4.03 -11.86
C ASN A 304 11.37 -3.57 -10.40
N ASN A 305 12.42 -3.03 -9.76
CA ASN A 305 12.36 -2.56 -8.39
C ASN A 305 12.20 -1.02 -8.31
N PRO A 306 11.06 -0.50 -7.79
CA PRO A 306 10.75 0.93 -7.77
C PRO A 306 11.76 1.78 -6.98
N ARG A 307 12.45 1.19 -6.00
CA ARG A 307 13.43 1.92 -5.18
C ARG A 307 14.77 2.05 -5.88
N LEU A 308 15.19 1.03 -6.64
CA LEU A 308 16.51 0.99 -7.27
C LEU A 308 16.55 1.78 -8.58
N VAL A 309 15.51 1.67 -9.39
CA VAL A 309 15.42 2.32 -10.71
C VAL A 309 15.75 3.81 -10.69
N PRO A 310 15.22 4.65 -9.78
CA PRO A 310 15.55 6.08 -9.76
C PRO A 310 16.92 6.42 -9.15
N GLN A 311 17.59 5.46 -8.50
CA GLN A 311 18.90 5.68 -7.88
C GLN A 311 20.05 5.35 -8.83
N ILE A 312 19.92 4.27 -9.61
CA ILE A 312 20.97 3.78 -10.51
C ILE A 312 21.44 4.86 -11.51
N PRO A 313 20.55 5.59 -12.22
CA PRO A 313 20.94 6.67 -13.12
C PRO A 313 21.78 7.77 -12.45
N LYS A 314 21.53 8.04 -11.16
CA LYS A 314 22.34 8.99 -10.39
C LYS A 314 23.76 8.48 -10.18
N ILE A 315 23.94 7.17 -9.96
CA ILE A 315 25.28 6.56 -9.84
C ILE A 315 26.02 6.64 -11.19
N PHE A 316 25.33 6.41 -12.31
CA PHE A 316 25.89 6.63 -13.65
C PHE A 316 26.32 8.08 -13.86
N ALA A 317 25.49 9.06 -13.49
CA ALA A 317 25.82 10.47 -13.58
C ALA A 317 27.02 10.85 -12.68
N GLU A 318 27.00 10.44 -11.40
CA GLU A 318 28.06 10.71 -10.41
C GLU A 318 29.44 10.16 -10.85
N ASN A 319 29.46 9.16 -11.74
CA ASN A 319 30.68 8.53 -12.27
C ASN A 319 30.97 8.86 -13.75
N GLY A 320 30.29 9.85 -14.34
CA GLY A 320 30.54 10.28 -15.73
C GLY A 320 30.19 9.24 -16.79
N LYS A 321 29.25 8.33 -16.49
CA LYS A 321 28.82 7.23 -17.38
C LYS A 321 27.41 7.43 -17.96
N ILE A 322 26.92 8.67 -18.01
CA ILE A 322 25.54 8.95 -18.43
C ILE A 322 25.28 8.53 -19.89
N ASP A 323 26.25 8.71 -20.78
CA ASP A 323 26.14 8.30 -22.19
C ASP A 323 26.08 6.77 -22.33
N GLU A 324 26.80 6.03 -21.47
CA GLU A 324 26.73 4.57 -21.42
C GLU A 324 25.33 4.10 -20.99
N LEU A 325 24.74 4.76 -19.98
CA LEU A 325 23.36 4.50 -19.59
C LEU A 325 22.36 4.85 -20.69
N ARG A 326 22.56 5.97 -21.39
CA ARG A 326 21.72 6.36 -22.53
C ARG A 326 21.66 5.26 -23.57
N MET A 327 22.81 4.77 -24.04
CA MET A 327 22.87 3.70 -25.04
C MET A 327 22.17 2.40 -24.57
N LEU A 328 22.27 2.08 -23.28
CA LEU A 328 21.57 0.93 -22.68
C LEU A 328 20.05 1.13 -22.68
N LEU A 329 19.58 2.33 -22.32
CA LEU A 329 18.16 2.68 -22.34
C LEU A 329 17.58 2.71 -23.76
N GLU A 330 18.28 3.34 -24.72
CA GLU A 330 17.91 3.35 -26.14
C GLU A 330 17.73 1.93 -26.66
N ARG A 331 18.69 1.05 -26.35
CA ARG A 331 18.63 -0.36 -26.70
C ARG A 331 17.42 -1.05 -26.07
N ALA A 332 17.17 -0.81 -24.78
CA ALA A 332 16.07 -1.45 -24.07
C ALA A 332 14.69 -1.00 -24.53
N VAL A 333 14.55 0.27 -24.93
CA VAL A 333 13.34 0.79 -25.58
C VAL A 333 13.17 0.12 -26.94
N ARG A 334 14.19 0.14 -27.79
CA ARG A 334 14.13 -0.46 -29.14
C ARG A 334 13.84 -1.97 -29.14
N GLU A 335 14.42 -2.70 -28.19
CA GLU A 335 14.21 -4.15 -28.03
C GLU A 335 12.96 -4.48 -27.20
N HIS A 336 12.20 -3.47 -26.76
CA HIS A 336 11.06 -3.59 -25.85
C HIS A 336 11.37 -4.38 -24.55
N SER A 337 12.63 -4.40 -24.09
CA SER A 337 13.09 -5.19 -22.95
C SER A 337 13.08 -4.41 -21.62
N ALA A 338 12.83 -3.10 -21.65
CA ALA A 338 12.72 -2.28 -20.46
C ALA A 338 11.57 -2.74 -19.54
N SER A 339 11.81 -2.71 -18.22
CA SER A 339 10.79 -3.04 -17.23
C SER A 339 9.78 -1.91 -17.06
N SER A 340 8.61 -2.21 -16.48
CA SER A 340 7.57 -1.20 -16.24
C SER A 340 8.05 -0.08 -15.32
N GLU A 341 8.84 -0.39 -14.28
CA GLU A 341 9.42 0.64 -13.41
C GLU A 341 10.41 1.54 -14.16
N MET A 342 11.20 0.98 -15.10
CA MET A 342 12.09 1.78 -15.93
C MET A 342 11.31 2.74 -16.83
N MET A 343 10.21 2.28 -17.42
CA MET A 343 9.34 3.12 -18.25
C MET A 343 8.65 4.21 -17.42
N VAL A 344 8.17 3.89 -16.22
CA VAL A 344 7.60 4.87 -15.29
C VAL A 344 8.64 5.95 -14.93
N TRP A 345 9.85 5.53 -14.59
CA TRP A 345 10.93 6.45 -14.26
C TRP A 345 11.30 7.33 -15.47
N LEU A 346 11.51 6.73 -16.64
CA LEU A 346 11.91 7.45 -17.85
C LEU A 346 10.86 8.47 -18.28
N CYS A 347 9.57 8.11 -18.24
CA CYS A 347 8.47 9.03 -18.56
C CYS A 347 8.36 10.20 -17.56
N ARG A 348 8.70 9.98 -16.28
CA ARG A 348 8.73 11.05 -15.25
C ARG A 348 9.95 11.95 -15.39
N GLU A 349 11.09 11.40 -15.78
CA GLU A 349 12.34 12.11 -16.01
C GLU A 349 12.50 12.59 -17.45
N ARG A 350 11.43 12.60 -18.25
CA ARG A 350 11.44 12.90 -19.69
C ARG A 350 12.13 14.22 -20.07
N ALA A 351 12.09 15.22 -19.18
CA ALA A 351 12.79 16.49 -19.40
C ALA A 351 14.32 16.35 -19.40
N ASN A 352 14.85 15.37 -18.66
CA ASN A 352 16.27 15.07 -18.56
C ASN A 352 16.73 14.05 -19.63
N TRP A 353 15.79 13.41 -20.33
CA TRP A 353 16.04 12.38 -21.34
C TRP A 353 15.22 12.59 -22.62
N PRO A 354 15.14 13.82 -23.18
CA PRO A 354 14.26 14.10 -24.31
C PRO A 354 14.54 13.23 -25.54
N GLU A 355 15.79 12.81 -25.74
CA GLU A 355 16.22 11.93 -26.83
C GLU A 355 15.63 10.51 -26.77
N LEU A 356 15.16 10.06 -25.60
CA LEU A 356 14.52 8.76 -25.40
C LEU A 356 12.99 8.81 -25.48
N ILE A 357 12.42 10.02 -25.54
CA ILE A 357 10.98 10.27 -25.47
C ILE A 357 10.48 10.50 -26.90
N THR A 358 10.54 9.42 -27.67
CA THR A 358 10.16 9.38 -29.08
C THR A 358 9.00 8.41 -29.28
N PRO A 359 8.32 8.38 -30.45
CA PRO A 359 7.18 7.49 -30.68
C PRO A 359 7.46 6.01 -30.38
N GLU A 360 8.70 5.56 -30.51
CA GLU A 360 9.19 4.21 -30.23
C GLU A 360 9.04 3.80 -28.74
N ILE A 361 8.90 4.75 -27.82
CA ILE A 361 8.67 4.42 -26.41
C ILE A 361 7.27 3.84 -26.18
N LEU A 362 6.27 4.19 -27.00
CA LEU A 362 4.90 3.68 -26.81
C LEU A 362 4.80 2.17 -27.00
N PRO A 363 5.34 1.56 -28.07
CA PRO A 363 5.43 0.11 -28.20
C PRO A 363 6.17 -0.55 -27.02
N ALA A 364 7.25 0.04 -26.53
CA ALA A 364 7.97 -0.47 -25.37
C ALA A 364 7.11 -0.43 -24.09
N ILE A 365 6.36 0.65 -23.87
CA ILE A 365 5.40 0.78 -22.77
C ILE A 365 4.30 -0.29 -22.89
N LEU A 366 3.70 -0.46 -24.07
CA LEU A 366 2.66 -1.48 -24.29
C LEU A 366 3.18 -2.88 -23.98
N SER A 367 4.36 -3.24 -24.49
CA SER A 367 4.99 -4.53 -24.21
C SER A 367 5.32 -4.73 -22.72
N ALA A 368 5.73 -3.68 -22.01
CA ALA A 368 5.97 -3.75 -20.57
C ALA A 368 4.68 -4.00 -19.78
N ILE A 369 3.59 -3.29 -20.13
CA ILE A 369 2.27 -3.49 -19.51
C ILE A 369 1.77 -4.91 -19.80
N GLU A 370 1.88 -5.39 -21.04
CA GLU A 370 1.44 -6.73 -21.44
C GLU A 370 2.17 -7.83 -20.66
N ARG A 371 3.50 -7.73 -20.51
CA ARG A 371 4.27 -8.69 -19.68
C ARG A 371 3.80 -8.72 -18.23
N ASP A 372 3.48 -7.57 -17.66
CA ASP A 372 3.07 -7.47 -16.27
C ASP A 372 1.61 -7.87 -16.04
N GLN A 373 0.74 -7.84 -17.06
CA GLN A 373 -0.65 -8.34 -16.96
C GLN A 373 -0.71 -9.84 -16.60
N HIS A 374 0.35 -10.59 -16.92
CA HIS A 374 0.46 -12.00 -16.57
C HIS A 374 1.10 -12.25 -15.19
N ASN A 375 1.53 -11.20 -14.47
CA ASN A 375 2.10 -11.29 -13.12
C ASN A 375 1.08 -10.85 -12.06
N GLU A 376 0.75 -11.73 -11.10
CA GLU A 376 -0.28 -11.52 -10.05
C GLU A 376 -0.07 -10.29 -9.14
N ALA A 377 1.11 -9.64 -9.18
CA ALA A 377 1.36 -8.43 -8.42
C ALA A 377 0.90 -7.19 -9.21
N SER A 378 -0.23 -6.59 -8.80
CA SER A 378 -0.87 -5.31 -9.18
C SER A 378 0.06 -4.09 -9.42
N ARG A 379 1.10 -4.22 -10.26
CA ARG A 379 2.10 -3.19 -10.56
C ARG A 379 2.03 -2.71 -12.02
N SER A 380 1.36 -3.45 -12.90
CA SER A 380 1.01 -3.00 -14.26
C SER A 380 0.10 -1.75 -14.27
N SER A 381 -0.58 -1.46 -13.15
CA SER A 381 -1.40 -0.25 -13.00
C SER A 381 -0.56 1.01 -13.10
N ARG A 382 0.57 1.14 -12.41
CA ARG A 382 1.29 2.43 -12.34
C ARG A 382 1.78 2.97 -13.68
N LEU A 383 2.25 2.10 -14.58
CA LEU A 383 2.68 2.52 -15.91
C LEU A 383 1.47 2.84 -16.80
N ARG A 384 0.40 2.04 -16.70
CA ARG A 384 -0.88 2.31 -17.36
C ARG A 384 -1.47 3.64 -16.89
N ASP A 385 -1.58 3.85 -15.58
CA ASP A 385 -2.09 5.06 -14.95
C ASP A 385 -1.26 6.27 -15.39
N LEU A 386 0.07 6.17 -15.38
CA LEU A 386 0.94 7.25 -15.87
C LEU A 386 0.65 7.62 -17.32
N LEU A 387 0.46 6.62 -18.21
CA LEU A 387 0.16 6.86 -19.62
C LEU A 387 -1.19 7.58 -19.81
N LEU A 388 -2.18 7.27 -18.96
CA LEU A 388 -3.54 7.81 -19.05
C LEU A 388 -3.67 9.18 -18.36
N ASP A 389 -3.09 9.33 -17.18
CA ASP A 389 -3.25 10.49 -16.31
C ASP A 389 -2.33 11.66 -16.71
N ASP A 390 -1.12 11.37 -17.19
CA ASP A 390 -0.21 12.42 -17.66
C ASP A 390 -0.67 12.93 -19.02
N ARG A 391 -1.34 14.08 -19.02
CA ARG A 391 -1.91 14.72 -20.22
C ARG A 391 -0.87 15.24 -21.21
N GLU A 392 0.34 15.51 -20.75
CA GLU A 392 1.42 16.08 -21.57
C GLU A 392 2.26 15.00 -22.25
N LEU A 393 2.35 13.80 -21.66
CA LEU A 393 3.23 12.72 -22.12
C LEU A 393 3.09 12.39 -23.61
N ILE A 394 1.86 12.25 -24.15
CA ILE A 394 1.66 11.99 -25.58
C ILE A 394 2.17 13.17 -26.44
N GLY A 395 1.99 14.41 -25.98
CA GLY A 395 2.54 15.59 -26.66
C GLY A 395 4.06 15.58 -26.70
N ASP A 396 4.69 15.18 -25.60
CA ASP A 396 6.15 15.09 -25.50
C ASP A 396 6.72 13.96 -26.37
N ILE A 397 6.08 12.80 -26.38
CA ILE A 397 6.48 11.62 -27.19
C ILE A 397 6.47 11.94 -28.69
N PHE A 398 5.49 12.71 -29.14
CA PHE A 398 5.33 13.06 -30.56
C PHE A 398 5.95 14.41 -30.93
N ARG A 399 6.69 15.04 -30.01
CA ARG A 399 7.34 16.33 -30.26
C ARG A 399 8.29 16.19 -31.46
N ASN A 400 8.12 17.04 -32.46
CA ASN A 400 8.91 17.03 -33.70
C ASN A 400 8.88 15.69 -34.48
N SER A 401 7.85 14.87 -34.28
CA SER A 401 7.70 13.61 -35.00
C SER A 401 6.93 13.81 -36.31
N GLU A 402 7.20 12.95 -37.30
CA GLU A 402 6.44 12.94 -38.55
C GLU A 402 5.12 12.18 -38.40
N VAL A 403 4.15 12.56 -39.23
CA VAL A 403 2.82 11.93 -39.29
C VAL A 403 2.91 10.41 -39.54
N GLY A 404 3.93 9.97 -40.28
CA GLY A 404 4.19 8.54 -40.54
C GLY A 404 4.39 7.74 -39.24
N ALA A 405 5.20 8.25 -38.32
CA ALA A 405 5.42 7.61 -37.02
C ALA A 405 4.14 7.59 -36.18
N ALA A 406 3.38 8.70 -36.16
CA ALA A 406 2.08 8.77 -35.48
C ALA A 406 1.06 7.76 -36.02
N ARG A 407 1.00 7.58 -37.35
CA ARG A 407 0.17 6.56 -38.00
C ARG A 407 0.54 5.15 -37.56
N ASP A 408 1.81 4.81 -37.51
CA ASP A 408 2.25 3.48 -37.10
C ASP A 408 1.97 3.19 -35.62
N ILE A 409 2.11 4.18 -34.75
CA ILE A 409 1.71 4.06 -33.35
C ILE A 409 0.20 3.90 -33.19
N MET A 410 -0.61 4.67 -33.93
CA MET A 410 -2.07 4.51 -33.91
C MET A 410 -2.50 3.09 -34.32
N ARG A 411 -1.87 2.50 -35.34
CA ARG A 411 -2.11 1.10 -35.72
C ARG A 411 -1.82 0.13 -34.57
N ARG A 412 -0.71 0.31 -33.86
CA ARG A 412 -0.34 -0.53 -32.70
C ARG A 412 -1.32 -0.37 -31.54
N LEU A 413 -1.78 0.86 -31.28
CA LEU A 413 -2.80 1.13 -30.26
C LEU A 413 -4.17 0.51 -30.59
N LEU A 414 -4.55 0.44 -31.87
CA LEU A 414 -5.76 -0.25 -32.28
C LEU A 414 -5.67 -1.75 -32.01
N LEU A 415 -4.53 -2.36 -32.34
CA LEU A 415 -4.32 -3.81 -32.30
C LEU A 415 -3.95 -4.35 -30.91
N THR A 416 -3.52 -3.50 -29.97
CA THR A 416 -3.06 -3.99 -28.66
C THR A 416 -4.19 -4.64 -27.83
N PRO A 417 -3.95 -5.79 -27.18
CA PRO A 417 -4.93 -6.37 -26.24
C PRO A 417 -4.89 -5.71 -24.86
N VAL A 418 -3.90 -4.83 -24.61
CA VAL A 418 -3.60 -4.27 -23.28
C VAL A 418 -4.72 -3.37 -22.74
N PHE A 419 -5.47 -2.73 -23.63
CA PHE A 419 -6.49 -1.73 -23.30
C PHE A 419 -7.86 -2.12 -23.85
N ASP A 420 -8.91 -1.69 -23.16
CA ASP A 420 -10.28 -1.73 -23.66
C ASP A 420 -10.51 -0.64 -24.72
N ASN A 421 -11.62 -0.76 -25.46
CA ASN A 421 -11.92 0.13 -26.59
C ASN A 421 -12.04 1.60 -26.17
N LEU A 422 -12.55 1.89 -24.97
CA LEU A 422 -12.66 3.26 -24.46
C LEU A 422 -11.27 3.87 -24.21
N THR A 423 -10.38 3.14 -23.56
CA THR A 423 -9.01 3.59 -23.30
C THR A 423 -8.23 3.79 -24.60
N LYS A 424 -8.36 2.86 -25.56
CA LYS A 424 -7.77 3.00 -26.90
C LYS A 424 -8.24 4.28 -27.59
N ARG A 425 -9.55 4.54 -27.57
CA ARG A 425 -10.15 5.76 -28.13
C ARG A 425 -9.61 7.02 -27.47
N SER A 426 -9.50 7.03 -26.14
CA SER A 426 -8.95 8.16 -25.38
C SER A 426 -7.50 8.48 -25.78
N LEU A 427 -6.64 7.45 -25.85
CA LEU A 427 -5.25 7.61 -26.27
C LEU A 427 -5.13 8.07 -27.73
N MET A 428 -5.93 7.50 -28.63
CA MET A 428 -5.97 7.91 -30.04
C MET A 428 -6.43 9.36 -30.19
N ALA A 429 -7.45 9.80 -29.46
CA ALA A 429 -7.93 11.18 -29.50
C ALA A 429 -6.81 12.18 -29.13
N ARG A 430 -5.93 11.81 -28.21
CA ARG A 430 -4.75 12.63 -27.86
C ARG A 430 -3.74 12.71 -28.99
N VAL A 431 -3.53 11.63 -29.75
CA VAL A 431 -2.66 11.63 -30.94
C VAL A 431 -3.30 12.44 -32.09
N ILE A 432 -4.60 12.27 -32.34
CA ILE A 432 -5.35 13.02 -33.37
C ILE A 432 -5.33 14.52 -33.11
N LYS A 433 -5.38 14.93 -31.83
CA LYS A 433 -5.25 16.35 -31.46
C LYS A 433 -3.92 16.96 -31.95
N LEU A 434 -2.86 16.16 -32.04
CA LEU A 434 -1.55 16.58 -32.57
C LEU A 434 -1.49 16.44 -34.09
N TYR A 435 -2.17 15.42 -34.65
CA TYR A 435 -2.19 15.11 -36.08
C TYR A 435 -3.63 14.92 -36.58
N PRO A 436 -4.36 16.02 -36.87
CA PRO A 436 -5.78 15.94 -37.24
C PRO A 436 -6.06 15.11 -38.49
N GLU A 437 -5.10 15.05 -39.42
CA GLU A 437 -5.17 14.22 -40.63
C GLU A 437 -5.25 12.70 -40.37
N LEU A 438 -4.98 12.26 -39.13
CA LEU A 438 -5.14 10.86 -38.72
C LEU A 438 -6.52 10.58 -38.09
N GLU A 439 -7.44 11.55 -38.07
CA GLU A 439 -8.80 11.35 -37.57
C GLU A 439 -9.49 10.17 -38.26
N SER A 440 -9.27 10.03 -39.57
CA SER A 440 -9.76 8.91 -40.39
C SER A 440 -9.21 7.56 -39.98
N MET A 441 -8.27 7.45 -39.03
CA MET A 441 -7.80 6.15 -38.51
C MET A 441 -8.49 5.75 -37.22
N ALA A 442 -8.96 6.73 -36.44
CA ALA A 442 -9.81 6.45 -35.28
C ALA A 442 -11.28 6.33 -35.69
N THR A 443 -11.67 7.00 -36.78
CA THR A 443 -12.99 6.86 -37.39
C THR A 443 -13.00 5.82 -38.51
N GLY A 444 -11.94 5.71 -39.31
CA GLY A 444 -11.76 4.74 -40.40
C GLY A 444 -10.79 3.61 -40.02
N GLY A 445 -11.30 2.81 -39.10
CA GLY A 445 -10.91 1.42 -38.85
C GLY A 445 -12.11 0.54 -38.51
N GLN A 446 -13.30 1.14 -38.51
CA GLN A 446 -14.55 0.46 -38.76
C GLN A 446 -15.28 1.31 -39.82
N PRO A 447 -16.09 0.73 -40.71
CA PRO A 447 -17.24 1.45 -41.21
C PRO A 447 -18.04 1.97 -39.99
N GLU A 448 -19.09 2.75 -40.17
CA GLU A 448 -20.13 2.70 -39.15
C GLU A 448 -20.35 1.22 -38.80
N GLU A 449 -19.92 0.77 -37.61
CA GLU A 449 -20.75 -0.17 -36.89
C GLU A 449 -22.03 0.66 -36.66
N ARG A 450 -22.93 0.64 -37.67
CA ARG A 450 -24.21 -0.01 -37.45
C ARG A 450 -23.80 -1.23 -36.66
N THR A 451 -23.86 -1.14 -35.34
CA THR A 451 -23.60 -2.29 -34.48
C THR A 451 -24.49 -3.34 -35.09
N GLU A 452 -23.92 -4.27 -35.87
CA GLU A 452 -24.74 -5.12 -36.74
C GLU A 452 -25.61 -5.86 -35.76
N THR A 453 -26.86 -5.42 -35.74
CA THR A 453 -27.77 -5.78 -34.69
C THR A 453 -27.99 -7.26 -34.92
N LEU A 454 -27.51 -8.08 -34.00
CA LEU A 454 -27.64 -9.52 -34.12
C LEU A 454 -29.11 -9.84 -33.85
N ILE A 455 -29.87 -10.04 -34.91
CA ILE A 455 -31.27 -10.46 -34.79
C ILE A 455 -31.24 -11.92 -34.35
N VAL A 456 -31.92 -12.22 -33.25
CA VAL A 456 -31.98 -13.56 -32.64
C VAL A 456 -33.39 -13.82 -32.13
N SER A 457 -33.80 -15.09 -31.99
CA SER A 457 -35.02 -15.42 -31.27
C SER A 457 -34.94 -15.02 -29.79
N TRP A 458 -36.08 -14.77 -29.15
CA TRP A 458 -36.14 -14.61 -27.69
C TRP A 458 -35.64 -15.87 -26.98
N SER A 459 -36.01 -17.04 -27.48
CA SER A 459 -35.53 -18.35 -27.01
C SER A 459 -33.99 -18.44 -26.95
N SER A 460 -33.30 -18.05 -28.02
CA SER A 460 -31.84 -18.09 -28.06
C SER A 460 -31.19 -16.99 -27.24
N LEU A 461 -31.83 -15.82 -27.13
CA LEU A 461 -31.36 -14.75 -26.26
C LEU A 461 -31.40 -15.15 -24.78
N HIS A 462 -32.47 -15.82 -24.35
CA HIS A 462 -32.60 -16.36 -22.99
C HIS A 462 -31.52 -17.40 -22.70
N LYS A 463 -31.33 -18.39 -23.58
CA LYS A 463 -30.29 -19.41 -23.43
C LYS A 463 -28.89 -18.80 -23.26
N ARG A 464 -28.55 -17.76 -24.03
CA ARG A 464 -27.26 -17.07 -23.93
C ARG A 464 -27.11 -16.24 -22.65
N ARG A 465 -28.21 -15.65 -22.16
CA ARG A 465 -28.23 -14.94 -20.87
C ARG A 465 -28.04 -15.91 -19.71
N GLU A 466 -28.74 -17.04 -19.73
CA GLU A 466 -28.56 -18.11 -18.73
C GLU A 466 -27.13 -18.64 -18.73
N GLU A 467 -26.53 -18.87 -19.91
CA GLU A 467 -25.11 -19.27 -20.05
C GLU A 467 -24.17 -18.25 -19.41
N TYR A 468 -24.44 -16.95 -19.63
CA TYR A 468 -23.66 -15.87 -19.03
C TYR A 468 -23.80 -15.83 -17.50
N GLU A 469 -25.03 -15.88 -16.99
CA GLU A 469 -25.31 -15.88 -15.55
C GLU A 469 -24.69 -17.11 -14.86
N GLU A 470 -24.77 -18.28 -15.47
CA GLU A 470 -24.13 -19.50 -14.96
C GLU A 470 -22.61 -19.33 -14.92
N THR A 471 -22.01 -18.76 -15.97
CA THR A 471 -20.57 -18.53 -16.06
C THR A 471 -20.09 -17.56 -14.98
N VAL A 472 -20.80 -16.45 -14.78
CA VAL A 472 -20.42 -15.39 -13.83
C VAL A 472 -20.73 -15.75 -12.39
N ASN A 473 -21.92 -16.27 -12.11
CA ASN A 473 -22.41 -16.46 -10.74
C ASN A 473 -22.08 -17.84 -10.16
N LYS A 474 -21.74 -18.84 -10.99
CA LYS A 474 -21.39 -20.19 -10.54
C LYS A 474 -19.96 -20.56 -10.91
N LYS A 475 -19.64 -20.67 -12.20
CA LYS A 475 -18.38 -21.27 -12.68
C LYS A 475 -17.13 -20.49 -12.27
N ILE A 476 -17.15 -19.15 -12.39
CA ILE A 476 -16.01 -18.30 -11.99
C ILE A 476 -15.76 -18.33 -10.47
N PRO A 477 -16.79 -18.17 -9.60
CA PRO A 477 -16.63 -18.34 -8.16
C PRO A 477 -16.14 -19.73 -7.73
N GLU A 478 -16.64 -20.80 -8.35
CA GLU A 478 -16.21 -22.18 -8.09
C GLU A 478 -14.73 -22.39 -8.45
N ASN A 479 -14.32 -21.98 -9.66
CA ASN A 479 -12.92 -22.04 -10.08
C ASN A 479 -12.01 -21.20 -9.18
N SER A 480 -12.49 -20.07 -8.65
CA SER A 480 -11.73 -19.26 -7.69
C SER A 480 -11.51 -19.98 -6.36
N LYS A 481 -12.49 -20.77 -5.90
CA LYS A 481 -12.35 -21.64 -4.72
C LYS A 481 -11.36 -22.77 -4.97
N GLU A 482 -11.41 -23.41 -6.14
CA GLU A 482 -10.46 -24.46 -6.55
C GLU A 482 -9.02 -23.95 -6.57
N ILE A 483 -8.78 -22.75 -7.10
CA ILE A 483 -7.46 -22.11 -7.07
C ILE A 483 -6.98 -21.89 -5.64
N GLY A 484 -7.88 -21.47 -4.74
CA GLY A 484 -7.58 -21.28 -3.31
C GLY A 484 -7.19 -22.58 -2.62
N VAL A 485 -7.91 -23.67 -2.90
CA VAL A 485 -7.63 -25.02 -2.37
C VAL A 485 -6.31 -25.55 -2.93
N ALA A 486 -6.10 -25.50 -4.25
CA ALA A 486 -4.85 -25.92 -4.90
C ALA A 486 -3.63 -25.15 -4.36
N ARG A 487 -3.80 -23.87 -4.00
CA ARG A 487 -2.75 -23.03 -3.40
C ARG A 487 -2.36 -23.47 -1.99
N SER A 488 -3.25 -24.13 -1.24
CA SER A 488 -3.00 -24.59 0.13
C SER A 488 -2.03 -25.79 0.23
N TYR A 489 -1.76 -26.48 -0.88
CA TYR A 489 -0.89 -27.66 -0.93
C TYR A 489 0.62 -27.34 -1.01
N GLY A 490 1.01 -26.07 -0.86
CA GLY A 490 2.39 -25.67 -0.57
C GLY A 490 3.29 -25.50 -1.80
N ASP A 491 3.66 -26.58 -2.49
CA ASP A 491 4.62 -26.50 -3.60
C ASP A 491 3.95 -26.18 -4.95
N LEU A 492 3.90 -24.89 -5.28
CA LEU A 492 3.21 -24.37 -6.47
C LEU A 492 3.97 -24.61 -7.78
N ARG A 493 5.26 -24.99 -7.74
CA ARG A 493 6.07 -25.15 -8.97
C ARG A 493 5.72 -26.43 -9.73
N GLU A 494 5.34 -27.48 -9.02
CA GLU A 494 4.97 -28.78 -9.59
C GLU A 494 3.46 -29.09 -9.53
N ASN A 495 2.66 -28.25 -8.86
CA ASN A 495 1.23 -28.49 -8.71
C ASN A 495 0.46 -28.36 -10.05
N PHE A 496 0.13 -29.51 -10.64
CA PHE A 496 -0.63 -29.62 -11.89
C PHE A 496 -2.05 -29.08 -11.76
N GLU A 497 -2.70 -29.29 -10.61
CA GLU A 497 -4.06 -28.82 -10.33
C GLU A 497 -4.13 -27.28 -10.30
N PHE A 498 -3.12 -26.63 -9.72
CA PHE A 498 -3.03 -25.16 -9.72
C PHE A 498 -2.90 -24.60 -11.14
N LYS A 499 -2.04 -25.21 -11.98
CA LYS A 499 -1.85 -24.79 -13.38
C LYS A 499 -3.13 -25.00 -14.20
N ALA A 500 -3.79 -26.15 -14.05
CA ALA A 500 -5.05 -26.46 -14.72
C ALA A 500 -6.16 -25.50 -14.29
N ALA A 501 -6.31 -25.22 -12.99
CA ALA A 501 -7.31 -24.30 -12.47
C ALA A 501 -7.10 -22.86 -12.97
N LYS A 502 -5.84 -22.42 -13.09
CA LYS A 502 -5.48 -21.12 -13.70
C LYS A 502 -5.76 -21.04 -15.20
N GLN A 503 -5.51 -22.11 -15.95
CA GLN A 503 -5.87 -22.18 -17.36
C GLN A 503 -7.39 -22.12 -17.54
N MET A 504 -8.13 -22.85 -16.71
CA MET A 504 -9.60 -22.81 -16.70
C MET A 504 -10.12 -21.40 -16.37
N GLN A 505 -9.49 -20.69 -15.43
CA GLN A 505 -9.82 -19.29 -15.14
C GLN A 505 -9.71 -18.40 -16.38
N ALA A 506 -8.65 -18.56 -17.18
CA ALA A 506 -8.46 -17.81 -18.42
C ALA A 506 -9.55 -18.14 -19.47
N VAL A 507 -9.94 -19.41 -19.58
CA VAL A 507 -11.02 -19.86 -20.48
C VAL A 507 -12.36 -19.25 -20.06
N LEU A 508 -12.69 -19.29 -18.76
CA LEU A 508 -13.93 -18.73 -18.22
C LEU A 508 -13.99 -17.20 -18.41
N MET A 509 -12.90 -16.48 -18.18
CA MET A 509 -12.85 -15.03 -18.37
C MET A 509 -12.96 -14.63 -19.85
N ARG A 510 -12.34 -15.39 -20.76
CA ARG A 510 -12.52 -15.20 -22.21
C ARG A 510 -13.98 -15.42 -22.59
N ARG A 511 -14.59 -16.53 -22.13
CA ARG A 511 -16.00 -16.86 -22.43
C ARG A 511 -16.95 -15.79 -21.90
N LYS A 512 -16.72 -15.27 -20.70
CA LYS A 512 -17.46 -14.16 -20.13
C LYS A 512 -17.44 -12.94 -21.06
N SER A 513 -16.26 -12.51 -21.50
CA SER A 513 -16.09 -11.34 -22.38
C SER A 513 -16.77 -11.54 -23.74
N GLU A 514 -16.66 -12.74 -24.32
CA GLU A 514 -17.36 -13.11 -25.56
C GLU A 514 -18.89 -13.00 -25.39
N LEU A 515 -19.45 -13.59 -24.33
CA LEU A 515 -20.89 -13.56 -24.06
C LEU A 515 -21.39 -12.13 -23.80
N GLU A 516 -20.63 -11.30 -23.08
CA GLU A 516 -20.98 -9.88 -22.84
C GLU A 516 -21.08 -9.10 -24.16
N GLN A 517 -20.09 -9.26 -25.04
CA GLN A 517 -20.09 -8.61 -26.34
C GLN A 517 -21.24 -9.09 -27.23
N MET A 518 -21.50 -10.40 -27.25
CA MET A 518 -22.60 -11.01 -28.00
C MET A 518 -23.95 -10.51 -27.50
N LEU A 519 -24.19 -10.51 -26.19
CA LEU A 519 -25.44 -10.06 -25.58
C LEU A 519 -25.68 -8.56 -25.79
N HIS A 520 -24.65 -7.73 -25.74
CA HIS A 520 -24.77 -6.29 -26.01
C HIS A 520 -25.28 -6.01 -27.44
N ARG A 521 -24.84 -6.81 -28.41
CA ARG A 521 -25.15 -6.63 -29.84
C ARG A 521 -26.48 -7.28 -30.25
N ALA A 522 -27.02 -8.18 -29.45
CA ALA A 522 -28.22 -8.92 -29.77
C ALA A 522 -29.51 -8.11 -29.59
N ARG A 523 -30.46 -8.34 -30.49
CA ARG A 523 -31.84 -7.87 -30.38
C ARG A 523 -32.76 -9.05 -30.65
N GLY A 524 -33.60 -9.35 -29.65
CA GLY A 524 -34.56 -10.43 -29.74
C GLY A 524 -35.76 -10.05 -30.62
N THR A 525 -36.33 -11.05 -31.29
CA THR A 525 -37.57 -10.94 -32.07
C THR A 525 -38.35 -12.25 -31.96
N ASP A 526 -39.66 -12.18 -32.14
CA ASP A 526 -40.56 -13.35 -32.22
C ASP A 526 -40.81 -13.81 -33.67
N PHE A 527 -40.25 -13.07 -34.64
CA PHE A 527 -40.43 -13.26 -36.09
C PHE A 527 -41.87 -13.12 -36.59
N SER A 528 -42.80 -12.58 -35.79
CA SER A 528 -44.23 -12.49 -36.12
C SER A 528 -44.56 -11.63 -37.34
N ASN A 529 -43.66 -10.70 -37.70
CA ASN A 529 -43.84 -9.75 -38.81
C ASN A 529 -42.82 -9.96 -39.95
N ALA A 530 -42.43 -11.21 -40.23
CA ALA A 530 -41.49 -11.51 -41.30
C ALA A 530 -42.04 -11.11 -42.69
N ASP A 531 -41.19 -10.54 -43.54
CA ASP A 531 -41.55 -10.18 -44.92
C ASP A 531 -41.45 -11.42 -45.81
N THR A 532 -42.58 -11.90 -46.33
CA THR A 532 -42.64 -13.09 -47.19
C THR A 532 -42.57 -12.76 -48.68
N SER A 533 -42.36 -11.49 -49.07
CA SER A 533 -42.21 -11.09 -50.48
C SER A 533 -40.87 -11.55 -51.08
N GLN A 534 -39.90 -11.84 -50.21
CA GLN A 534 -38.57 -12.37 -50.50
C GLN A 534 -38.11 -13.19 -49.29
N VAL A 535 -37.07 -14.00 -49.45
CA VAL A 535 -36.50 -14.74 -48.31
C VAL A 535 -35.89 -13.74 -47.34
N SER A 536 -36.47 -13.62 -46.15
CA SER A 536 -36.00 -12.75 -45.07
C SER A 536 -35.78 -13.55 -43.79
N ILE A 537 -35.21 -12.89 -42.77
CA ILE A 537 -35.17 -13.47 -41.42
C ILE A 537 -36.61 -13.70 -40.94
N GLY A 538 -36.88 -14.89 -40.41
CA GLY A 538 -38.22 -15.33 -40.00
C GLY A 538 -39.05 -16.00 -41.10
N THR A 539 -38.44 -16.47 -42.18
CA THR A 539 -39.15 -17.15 -43.30
C THR A 539 -38.70 -18.59 -43.50
N ILE A 540 -39.57 -19.40 -44.11
CA ILE A 540 -39.28 -20.73 -44.63
C ILE A 540 -39.24 -20.62 -46.15
N ALA A 541 -38.12 -20.99 -46.75
CA ALA A 541 -37.92 -21.05 -48.19
C ALA A 541 -37.90 -22.52 -48.64
N THR A 542 -38.84 -22.92 -49.48
CA THR A 542 -38.82 -24.25 -50.12
C THR A 542 -37.96 -24.17 -51.37
N LEU A 543 -36.85 -24.90 -51.36
CA LEU A 543 -35.87 -24.94 -52.45
C LEU A 543 -36.03 -26.23 -53.23
N ARG A 544 -36.09 -26.12 -54.55
CA ARG A 544 -36.09 -27.27 -55.46
C ARG A 544 -34.75 -27.38 -56.16
N ASP A 545 -34.11 -28.53 -56.03
CA ASP A 545 -32.89 -28.86 -56.79
C ASP A 545 -33.22 -28.96 -58.29
N VAL A 546 -32.45 -28.26 -59.13
CA VAL A 546 -32.69 -28.20 -60.57
C VAL A 546 -32.35 -29.52 -61.30
N GLU A 547 -31.46 -30.32 -60.75
CA GLU A 547 -31.04 -31.61 -61.33
C GLU A 547 -31.89 -32.77 -60.83
N SER A 548 -32.12 -32.86 -59.51
CA SER A 548 -32.84 -33.97 -58.88
C SER A 548 -34.35 -33.76 -58.72
N ALA A 549 -34.82 -32.52 -58.92
CA ALA A 549 -36.20 -32.09 -58.69
C ALA A 549 -36.72 -32.32 -57.25
N GLN A 550 -35.84 -32.62 -56.29
CA GLN A 550 -36.21 -32.76 -54.88
C GLN A 550 -36.44 -31.39 -54.24
N GLU A 551 -37.47 -31.31 -53.39
CA GLU A 551 -37.84 -30.09 -52.68
C GLU A 551 -37.51 -30.22 -51.19
N GLU A 552 -36.80 -29.23 -50.66
CA GLU A 552 -36.38 -29.19 -49.26
C GLU A 552 -36.71 -27.82 -48.64
N PRO A 553 -37.37 -27.78 -47.48
CA PRO A 553 -37.63 -26.54 -46.76
C PRO A 553 -36.42 -26.13 -45.92
N TYR A 554 -36.00 -24.87 -46.06
CA TYR A 554 -34.99 -24.23 -45.22
C TYR A 554 -35.62 -23.08 -44.44
N THR A 555 -35.46 -23.06 -43.12
CA THR A 555 -35.96 -21.98 -42.26
C THR A 555 -34.84 -20.99 -41.97
N ILE A 556 -35.00 -19.73 -42.35
CA ILE A 556 -33.98 -18.70 -42.15
C ILE A 556 -34.31 -17.92 -40.87
N LEU A 557 -33.58 -18.16 -39.79
CA LEU A 557 -33.77 -17.50 -38.50
C LEU A 557 -32.54 -16.64 -38.11
N GLY A 558 -32.53 -16.19 -36.85
CA GLY A 558 -31.51 -15.30 -36.30
C GLY A 558 -30.12 -15.94 -36.13
N ALA A 559 -29.16 -15.11 -35.70
CA ALA A 559 -27.74 -15.44 -35.67
C ALA A 559 -27.42 -16.69 -34.82
N TRP A 560 -28.19 -16.93 -33.76
CA TRP A 560 -27.98 -18.00 -32.78
C TRP A 560 -28.99 -19.14 -32.89
N ASP A 561 -29.87 -19.10 -33.89
CA ASP A 561 -31.01 -20.00 -34.02
C ASP A 561 -30.73 -21.21 -34.92
N GLY A 562 -29.52 -21.31 -35.49
CA GLY A 562 -29.16 -22.36 -36.43
C GLY A 562 -29.22 -23.76 -35.81
N ASP A 563 -29.95 -24.65 -36.46
CA ASP A 563 -30.08 -26.07 -36.17
C ASP A 563 -30.15 -26.84 -37.51
N PRO A 564 -28.98 -27.25 -38.05
CA PRO A 564 -28.91 -27.92 -39.35
C PRO A 564 -29.69 -29.23 -39.43
N GLU A 565 -29.84 -29.95 -38.32
CA GLU A 565 -30.62 -31.20 -38.27
C GLU A 565 -32.11 -30.97 -38.52
N ARG A 566 -32.58 -29.74 -38.28
CA ARG A 566 -33.96 -29.31 -38.51
C ARG A 566 -34.10 -28.37 -39.71
N ASN A 567 -33.08 -28.27 -40.55
CA ASN A 567 -32.99 -27.30 -41.65
C ASN A 567 -33.22 -25.84 -41.21
N ILE A 568 -32.87 -25.50 -39.96
CA ILE A 568 -32.91 -24.12 -39.47
C ILE A 568 -31.52 -23.52 -39.70
N ILE A 569 -31.48 -22.51 -40.56
CA ILE A 569 -30.25 -21.89 -41.02
C ILE A 569 -30.18 -20.49 -40.42
N SER A 570 -29.09 -20.21 -39.72
CA SER A 570 -28.79 -18.84 -39.29
C SER A 570 -28.51 -17.99 -40.53
N TYR A 571 -29.12 -16.80 -40.56
CA TYR A 571 -28.93 -15.85 -41.64
C TYR A 571 -27.45 -15.47 -41.86
N GLN A 572 -26.58 -15.67 -40.87
CA GLN A 572 -25.14 -15.37 -40.97
C GLN A 572 -24.31 -16.46 -41.66
N THR A 573 -24.89 -17.65 -41.88
CA THR A 573 -24.21 -18.73 -42.59
C THR A 573 -24.12 -18.44 -44.09
N ALA A 574 -23.18 -19.09 -44.79
CA ALA A 574 -23.03 -18.93 -46.25
C ALA A 574 -24.32 -19.28 -47.02
N ILE A 575 -25.04 -20.32 -46.56
CA ILE A 575 -26.34 -20.72 -47.12
C ILE A 575 -27.38 -19.64 -46.85
N GLY A 576 -27.48 -19.15 -45.61
CA GLY A 576 -28.39 -18.06 -45.24
C GLY A 576 -28.16 -16.81 -46.09
N GLN A 577 -26.91 -16.36 -46.23
CA GLN A 577 -26.55 -15.19 -47.04
C GLN A 577 -26.85 -15.36 -48.52
N ALA A 578 -26.68 -16.57 -49.09
CA ALA A 578 -27.02 -16.84 -50.48
C ALA A 578 -28.53 -16.79 -50.74
N LEU A 579 -29.33 -17.13 -49.74
CA LEU A 579 -30.79 -17.16 -49.81
C LEU A 579 -31.45 -15.81 -49.51
N LEU A 580 -30.88 -15.00 -48.63
CA LEU A 580 -31.45 -13.70 -48.25
C LEU A 580 -31.74 -12.81 -49.47
N GLY A 581 -32.95 -12.25 -49.52
CA GLY A 581 -33.42 -11.36 -50.58
C GLY A 581 -33.88 -12.06 -51.86
N LYS A 582 -33.74 -13.39 -51.97
CA LYS A 582 -34.22 -14.14 -53.13
C LYS A 582 -35.74 -14.18 -53.17
N LYS A 583 -36.29 -14.10 -54.38
CA LYS A 583 -37.75 -14.16 -54.62
C LYS A 583 -38.16 -15.51 -55.18
N ARG A 584 -39.47 -15.79 -55.10
CA ARG A 584 -40.06 -16.97 -55.72
C ARG A 584 -39.75 -17.00 -57.23
N GLY A 585 -39.27 -18.16 -57.71
CA GLY A 585 -38.84 -18.40 -59.08
C GLY A 585 -37.38 -18.02 -59.37
N GLU A 586 -36.66 -17.41 -58.42
CA GLU A 586 -35.24 -17.14 -58.59
C GLU A 586 -34.38 -18.36 -58.30
N ARG A 587 -33.26 -18.47 -59.01
CA ARG A 587 -32.28 -19.54 -58.82
C ARG A 587 -31.11 -19.07 -57.96
N VAL A 588 -30.61 -19.99 -57.13
CA VAL A 588 -29.51 -19.76 -56.20
C VAL A 588 -28.58 -20.98 -56.23
N THR A 589 -27.27 -20.74 -56.28
CA THR A 589 -26.29 -21.82 -56.17
C THR A 589 -25.81 -21.88 -54.72
N LEU A 590 -26.03 -23.03 -54.08
CA LEU A 590 -25.59 -23.28 -52.72
C LEU A 590 -24.38 -24.21 -52.75
N ASN A 591 -23.33 -23.82 -52.03
CA ASN A 591 -22.16 -24.66 -51.83
C ASN A 591 -22.40 -25.49 -50.58
N THR A 592 -22.59 -26.79 -50.77
CA THR A 592 -22.70 -27.77 -49.69
C THR A 592 -21.39 -28.55 -49.54
N ASP A 593 -21.22 -29.29 -48.45
CA ASP A 593 -20.05 -30.15 -48.22
C ASP A 593 -19.89 -31.25 -49.30
N HIS A 594 -20.94 -31.48 -50.11
CA HIS A 594 -20.99 -32.48 -51.18
C HIS A 594 -20.86 -31.88 -52.59
N GLY A 595 -20.64 -30.57 -52.72
CA GLY A 595 -20.50 -29.85 -53.99
C GLY A 595 -21.44 -28.65 -54.12
N SER A 596 -21.33 -27.95 -55.25
CA SER A 596 -22.22 -26.84 -55.58
C SER A 596 -23.46 -27.35 -56.31
N ALA A 597 -24.65 -27.10 -55.76
CA ALA A 597 -25.93 -27.43 -56.39
C ALA A 597 -26.75 -26.16 -56.64
N THR A 598 -27.52 -26.14 -57.73
CA THR A 598 -28.38 -25.01 -58.09
C THR A 598 -29.82 -25.32 -57.72
N TYR A 599 -30.42 -24.44 -56.94
CA TYR A 599 -31.78 -24.54 -56.45
C TYR A 599 -32.65 -23.42 -57.01
N GLU A 600 -33.95 -23.67 -57.10
CA GLU A 600 -34.99 -22.67 -57.42
C GLU A 600 -35.89 -22.47 -56.20
N VAL A 601 -36.20 -21.21 -55.85
CA VAL A 601 -37.10 -20.89 -54.73
C VAL A 601 -38.55 -21.08 -55.16
N ILE A 602 -39.24 -22.10 -54.64
CA ILE A 602 -40.60 -22.46 -55.06
C ILE A 602 -41.68 -21.79 -54.22
N ALA A 603 -41.44 -21.65 -52.92
CA ALA A 603 -42.36 -21.04 -51.97
C ALA A 603 -41.59 -20.29 -50.87
N ILE A 604 -42.22 -19.24 -50.33
CA ILE A 604 -41.73 -18.46 -49.19
C ILE A 604 -42.92 -18.31 -48.24
N GLU A 605 -42.78 -18.82 -47.03
CA GLU A 605 -43.80 -18.84 -45.99
C GLU A 605 -43.25 -18.23 -44.69
N PRO A 606 -44.09 -17.68 -43.80
CA PRO A 606 -43.62 -17.20 -42.50
C PRO A 606 -43.21 -18.39 -41.62
N ALA A 607 -42.10 -18.27 -40.90
CA ALA A 607 -41.70 -19.25 -39.90
C ALA A 607 -42.63 -19.22 -38.68
N PRO A 608 -42.74 -20.32 -37.91
CA PRO A 608 -43.46 -20.31 -36.65
C PRO A 608 -42.94 -19.22 -35.70
N VAL A 609 -43.87 -18.53 -35.03
CA VAL A 609 -43.56 -17.49 -34.05
C VAL A 609 -42.81 -18.10 -32.87
N ASP A 610 -41.72 -17.46 -32.46
CA ASP A 610 -41.03 -17.85 -31.23
C ASP A 610 -41.91 -17.54 -30.01
N VAL A 611 -42.21 -18.57 -29.22
CA VAL A 611 -43.21 -18.49 -28.12
C VAL A 611 -42.55 -18.09 -26.79
N ALA A 612 -41.23 -17.90 -26.77
CA ALA A 612 -40.54 -17.41 -25.58
C ALA A 612 -40.95 -15.96 -25.28
N PRO A 613 -41.28 -15.63 -24.02
CA PRO A 613 -41.63 -14.26 -23.66
C PRO A 613 -40.43 -13.34 -23.88
N ALA A 614 -40.69 -12.10 -24.31
CA ALA A 614 -39.67 -11.06 -24.28
C ALA A 614 -39.07 -10.98 -22.85
N PRO A 615 -37.75 -10.88 -22.69
CA PRO A 615 -37.13 -10.70 -21.39
C PRO A 615 -37.72 -9.45 -20.77
N VAL A 616 -38.12 -9.56 -19.50
CA VAL A 616 -38.55 -8.42 -18.70
C VAL A 616 -37.42 -7.38 -18.77
N GLU A 617 -37.73 -6.15 -19.16
CA GLU A 617 -36.79 -5.03 -19.02
C GLU A 617 -36.48 -4.90 -17.53
N ASP A 618 -35.37 -5.52 -17.13
CA ASP A 618 -34.90 -5.45 -15.77
C ASP A 618 -34.47 -3.99 -15.52
N GLN A 619 -35.10 -3.37 -14.53
CA GLN A 619 -34.80 -2.03 -14.09
C GLN A 619 -33.32 -1.98 -13.70
N GLY A 620 -32.49 -1.38 -14.55
CA GLY A 620 -31.13 -0.97 -14.24
C GLY A 620 -30.36 -1.96 -13.36
N VAL A 621 -29.88 -3.06 -13.95
CA VAL A 621 -28.65 -3.66 -13.44
C VAL A 621 -27.57 -2.59 -13.63
N ALA A 622 -27.31 -1.83 -12.57
CA ALA A 622 -26.17 -0.97 -12.49
C ALA A 622 -24.94 -1.83 -12.80
N LEU A 623 -24.43 -1.71 -14.03
CA LEU A 623 -23.09 -2.13 -14.39
C LEU A 623 -22.17 -1.32 -13.47
N GLY A 624 -21.78 -1.96 -12.36
CA GLY A 624 -20.97 -1.34 -11.33
C GLY A 624 -19.70 -0.79 -11.95
N ALA A 625 -19.57 0.53 -11.92
CA ALA A 625 -18.27 1.17 -11.86
C ALA A 625 -17.63 0.72 -10.54
N GLY A 626 -16.67 -0.19 -10.63
CA GLY A 626 -15.84 -0.70 -9.54
C GLY A 626 -14.43 -0.93 -10.04
#